data_AF-A0A7D7ZI97-F1
#
_entry.id   AF-A0A7D7ZI97-F1
#
_cell.length_a   1.000
_cell.length_b   1.000
_cell.length_c   1.000
_cell.angle_alpha   90.00
_cell.angle_beta   90.00
_cell.angle_gamma   90.00
#
_symmetry.space_group_name_H-M   'P 1'
#
loop_
_entity.id
_entity.type
_entity.pdbx_description
1 polymer ?
#
loop_
_entity_poly.entity_id
_entity_poly.type
_entity_poly.pdbx_seq_one_letter_code
_entity_poly.pdbx_strand_id
1 'polypeptide(L)'
;MRMWGVNPALLCDKHLLGEHVEMHMFTGTIKKGISTKGYEESGLVNLSKIRARHDKIAKEMKRRGMNHKSPIDPIADGLKGGWIDIKANLKELKRRCKGCGKRIEKS
;
A
#
# COMPACT_ATOMS: atom_id res chain seq x y z
N MET A 1 0.76 -5.41 7.87
CA MET A 1 0.53 -4.10 7.24
C MET A 1 1.79 -3.65 6.53
N ARG A 2 1.72 -3.39 5.22
CA ARG A 2 2.80 -2.74 4.48
C ARG A 2 2.26 -1.88 3.34
N MET A 3 3.09 -0.94 2.91
CA MET A 3 2.94 -0.16 1.71
C MET A 3 4.03 -0.63 0.73
N TRP A 4 3.62 -1.21 -0.40
CA TRP A 4 4.56 -1.60 -1.45
C TRP A 4 5.11 -0.36 -2.17
N GLY A 5 4.28 0.67 -2.36
CA GLY A 5 4.65 1.89 -3.09
C GLY A 5 4.96 1.70 -4.59
N VAL A 6 5.01 0.45 -5.08
CA VAL A 6 5.19 0.10 -6.48
C VAL A 6 3.99 0.52 -7.32
N ASN A 7 4.15 0.69 -8.63
CA ASN A 7 3.02 0.98 -9.53
C ASN A 7 1.89 -0.07 -9.32
N PRO A 8 0.65 0.34 -8.95
CA PRO A 8 -0.45 -0.60 -8.69
C PRO A 8 -0.74 -1.56 -9.84
N ALA A 9 -0.51 -1.16 -11.10
CA ALA A 9 -0.68 -2.02 -12.27
C ALA A 9 0.20 -3.29 -12.23
N LEU A 10 1.33 -3.23 -11.53
CA LEU A 10 2.27 -4.35 -11.38
C LEU A 10 1.86 -5.34 -10.28
N LEU A 11 0.99 -4.94 -9.35
CA LEU A 11 0.48 -5.81 -8.29
C LEU A 11 -0.52 -6.81 -8.87
N CYS A 12 -0.41 -8.11 -8.56
CA CYS A 12 -1.50 -9.06 -8.80
C CYS A 12 -2.72 -8.70 -7.95
N ASP A 13 -3.90 -9.24 -8.28
CA ASP A 13 -5.15 -8.84 -7.62
C ASP A 13 -5.12 -9.07 -6.11
N LYS A 14 -4.49 -10.17 -5.67
CA LYS A 14 -4.28 -10.47 -4.25
C LYS A 14 -3.42 -9.42 -3.54
N HIS A 15 -2.32 -8.97 -4.15
CA HIS A 15 -1.45 -7.96 -3.53
C HIS A 15 -2.02 -6.55 -3.65
N LEU A 16 -2.78 -6.27 -4.71
CA LEU A 16 -3.51 -5.01 -4.87
C LEU A 16 -4.57 -4.88 -3.76
N LEU A 17 -5.40 -5.91 -3.59
CA LEU A 17 -6.41 -5.95 -2.54
C LEU A 17 -5.79 -6.00 -1.13
N GLY A 18 -4.70 -6.76 -0.96
CA GLY A 18 -4.00 -6.83 0.32
C GLY A 18 -3.49 -5.46 0.76
N GLU A 19 -2.81 -4.73 -0.12
CA GLU A 19 -2.33 -3.39 0.21
C GLU A 19 -3.47 -2.39 0.42
N HIS A 20 -4.56 -2.50 -0.35
CA HIS A 20 -5.79 -1.71 -0.14
C HIS A 20 -6.30 -1.84 1.31
N VAL A 21 -6.47 -3.07 1.79
CA VAL A 21 -6.92 -3.36 3.15
C VAL A 21 -5.91 -2.84 4.18
N GLU A 22 -4.62 -3.04 3.94
CA GLU A 22 -3.59 -2.58 4.88
C GLU A 22 -3.53 -1.05 5.01
N MET A 23 -3.90 -0.28 3.97
CA MET A 23 -4.04 1.18 4.10
C MET A 23 -5.17 1.54 5.08
N HIS A 24 -6.32 0.86 5.00
CA HIS A 24 -7.40 1.04 5.98
C HIS A 24 -6.93 0.65 7.39
N MET A 25 -6.20 -0.46 7.54
CA MET A 25 -5.68 -0.89 8.84
C MET A 25 -4.72 0.13 9.45
N PHE A 26 -3.84 0.77 8.65
CA PHE A 26 -3.00 1.86 9.15
C PHE A 26 -3.84 3.03 9.65
N THR A 27 -4.84 3.48 8.89
CA THR A 27 -5.70 4.59 9.34
C THR A 27 -6.47 4.26 10.63
N GLY A 28 -7.01 3.04 10.75
CA GLY A 28 -7.67 2.58 11.96
C GLY A 28 -6.72 2.47 13.16
N THR A 29 -5.47 2.05 12.94
CA THR A 29 -4.43 1.97 13.98
C THR A 29 -4.07 3.36 14.50
N ILE A 30 -3.83 4.31 13.60
CA ILE A 30 -3.51 5.70 13.93
C ILE A 30 -4.66 6.37 14.69
N LYS A 31 -5.91 6.19 14.23
CA LYS A 31 -7.11 6.73 14.89
C LYS A 31 -7.28 6.23 16.33
N LYS A 32 -6.87 4.98 16.60
CA LYS A 32 -6.92 4.39 17.95
C LYS A 32 -5.76 4.83 18.85
N GLY A 33 -4.85 5.67 18.36
CA GLY A 33 -3.64 6.07 19.10
C GLY A 33 -2.64 4.94 19.28
N ILE A 34 -2.75 3.86 18.49
CA ILE A 34 -1.83 2.72 18.57
C ILE A 34 -0.57 3.05 17.77
N SER A 35 0.58 2.78 18.37
CA SER A 35 1.88 3.08 17.76
C SER A 35 2.10 2.32 16.46
N THR A 36 2.51 3.06 15.41
CA THR A 36 2.96 2.52 14.12
C THR A 36 4.48 2.47 13.98
N LYS A 37 5.22 2.86 15.03
CA LYS A 37 6.67 3.11 15.00
C LYS A 37 7.48 1.94 14.44
N GLY A 38 7.16 0.70 14.82
CA GLY A 38 7.86 -0.49 14.29
C GLY A 38 7.71 -0.68 12.77
N TYR A 39 6.57 -0.30 12.19
CA TYR A 39 6.35 -0.33 10.74
C TYR A 39 7.09 0.80 10.03
N GLU A 40 7.14 1.97 10.66
CA GLU A 40 7.85 3.15 10.15
C GLU A 40 9.35 2.92 10.09
N GLU A 41 9.93 2.41 11.18
CA GLU A 41 11.36 2.11 11.29
C GLU A 41 11.78 0.97 10.36
N SER A 42 10.91 -0.03 10.17
CA SER A 42 11.15 -1.15 9.25
C SER A 42 10.96 -0.79 7.77
N GLY A 43 10.69 0.48 7.44
CA GLY A 43 10.48 0.91 6.05
C GLY A 43 9.24 0.30 5.40
N LEU A 44 8.22 -0.05 6.19
CA LEU A 44 6.99 -0.71 5.71
C LEU A 44 5.88 0.27 5.41
N VAL A 45 5.96 1.52 5.84
CA VAL A 45 4.92 2.53 5.61
C VAL A 45 5.50 3.93 5.59
N ASN A 46 4.96 4.79 4.73
CA ASN A 46 5.14 6.23 4.80
C ASN A 46 3.79 6.86 5.15
N LEU A 47 3.67 7.40 6.37
CA LEU A 47 2.38 7.85 6.91
C LEU A 47 1.77 8.98 6.06
N SER A 48 2.61 9.89 5.56
CA SER A 48 2.19 11.01 4.72
C SER A 48 1.59 10.60 3.37
N LYS A 49 1.78 9.32 2.97
CA LYS A 49 1.35 8.80 1.67
C LYS A 49 0.18 7.84 1.74
N ILE A 50 -0.35 7.50 2.93
CA ILE A 50 -1.41 6.49 3.09
C ILE A 50 -2.62 6.80 2.22
N ARG A 51 -3.19 8.01 2.33
CA ARG A 51 -4.38 8.41 1.55
C ARG A 51 -4.11 8.39 0.04
N ALA A 52 -3.04 9.07 -0.39
CA ALA A 52 -2.67 9.11 -1.80
C ALA A 52 -2.35 7.72 -2.38
N ARG A 53 -1.80 6.81 -1.56
CA ARG A 53 -1.53 5.44 -1.95
C ARG A 53 -2.82 4.64 -2.10
N HIS A 54 -3.71 4.73 -1.13
CA HIS A 54 -5.03 4.11 -1.20
C HIS A 54 -5.76 4.51 -2.49
N ASP A 55 -5.79 5.80 -2.82
CA ASP A 55 -6.52 6.28 -3.99
C ASP A 55 -5.94 5.76 -5.31
N LYS A 56 -4.60 5.62 -5.39
CA LYS A 56 -3.93 4.97 -6.53
C LYS A 56 -4.29 3.48 -6.64
N ILE A 57 -4.38 2.77 -5.52
CA ILE A 57 -4.80 1.37 -5.48
C ILE A 57 -6.27 1.24 -5.88
N ALA A 58 -7.15 2.06 -5.32
CA ALA A 58 -8.58 2.07 -5.63
C ALA A 58 -8.84 2.39 -7.11
N LYS A 59 -8.07 3.32 -7.71
CA LYS A 59 -8.14 3.59 -9.16
C LYS A 59 -7.81 2.35 -9.98
N GLU A 60 -6.76 1.64 -9.61
CA GLU A 60 -6.37 0.40 -10.30
C GLU A 60 -7.39 -0.73 -10.08
N MET A 61 -7.95 -0.86 -8.88
CA MET A 61 -9.03 -1.82 -8.59
C MET A 61 -10.23 -1.56 -9.50
N LYS A 62 -10.68 -0.31 -9.61
CA LYS A 62 -11.77 0.09 -10.52
C LYS A 62 -11.43 -0.21 -11.98
N ARG A 63 -10.19 0.06 -12.41
CA ARG A 63 -9.72 -0.25 -13.77
C ARG A 63 -9.81 -1.75 -14.10
N ARG A 64 -9.64 -2.62 -13.09
CA ARG A 64 -9.78 -4.09 -13.23
C ARG A 64 -11.21 -4.60 -13.09
N GLY A 65 -12.20 -3.71 -12.97
CA GLY A 65 -13.60 -4.09 -12.75
C GLY A 65 -13.90 -4.57 -11.33
N MET A 66 -13.00 -4.33 -10.36
CA MET A 66 -13.26 -4.65 -8.97
C MET A 66 -14.24 -3.64 -8.35
N ASN A 67 -15.19 -4.14 -7.58
CA ASN A 67 -16.23 -3.33 -6.94
C ASN A 67 -15.71 -2.60 -5.68
N HIS A 68 -14.93 -1.54 -5.86
CA HIS A 68 -14.41 -0.73 -4.74
C HIS A 68 -15.48 0.26 -4.22
N LYS A 69 -15.94 0.04 -2.98
CA LYS A 69 -16.96 0.85 -2.29
C LYS A 69 -16.54 1.37 -0.90
N SER A 70 -15.25 1.32 -0.59
CA SER A 70 -14.70 1.68 0.73
C SER A 70 -13.70 2.83 0.60
N PRO A 71 -14.14 4.10 0.55
CA PRO A 71 -13.21 5.23 0.60
C PRO A 71 -12.41 5.20 1.90
N ILE A 72 -11.17 5.71 1.87
CA ILE A 72 -10.33 5.73 3.06
C ILE A 72 -10.82 6.75 4.06
N ASP A 73 -10.76 6.34 5.32
CA ASP A 73 -11.10 7.15 6.47
C ASP A 73 -10.20 8.40 6.55
N PRO A 74 -10.76 9.57 6.90
CA PRO A 74 -9.96 10.76 7.16
C PRO A 74 -8.98 10.50 8.31
N ILE A 75 -7.73 10.88 8.11
CA ILE A 75 -6.69 10.89 9.14
C ILE A 75 -6.18 12.32 9.30
N ALA A 76 -5.58 12.63 10.44
CA ALA A 76 -5.05 13.96 10.71
C ALA A 76 -4.13 14.43 9.57
N ASP A 77 -4.32 15.68 9.15
CA ASP A 77 -3.48 16.30 8.15
C ASP A 77 -2.04 16.42 8.67
N GLY A 78 -1.08 16.30 7.77
CA GLY A 78 0.33 16.46 8.13
C GLY A 78 0.92 15.33 8.97
N LEU A 79 0.33 14.13 8.98
CA LEU A 79 0.98 12.93 9.52
C LEU A 79 2.34 12.70 8.85
N LYS A 80 3.39 12.74 9.66
CA LYS A 80 4.78 12.50 9.25
C LYS A 80 5.28 11.25 9.95
N GLY A 81 6.22 10.57 9.30
CA GLY A 81 6.80 9.35 9.84
C GLY A 81 6.87 8.23 8.82
N GLY A 82 7.83 7.35 9.07
CA GLY A 82 8.15 6.23 8.20
C GLY A 82 8.67 6.60 6.82
N TRP A 83 9.06 5.57 6.10
CA TRP A 83 9.62 5.63 4.76
C TRP A 83 9.35 4.31 4.06
N ILE A 84 9.56 4.28 2.75
CA ILE A 84 9.52 3.04 1.96
C ILE A 84 10.63 3.11 0.91
N ASP A 85 11.25 1.97 0.59
CA ASP A 85 12.13 1.83 -0.56
C ASP A 85 11.41 1.09 -1.68
N ILE A 86 11.04 1.81 -2.73
CA ILE A 86 10.31 1.27 -3.88
C ILE A 86 11.17 0.24 -4.64
N LYS A 87 12.49 0.45 -4.75
CA LYS A 87 13.39 -0.47 -5.45
C LYS A 87 13.53 -1.77 -4.66
N ALA A 88 13.70 -1.70 -3.35
CA ALA A 88 13.73 -2.87 -2.49
C ALA A 88 12.37 -3.60 -2.49
N ASN A 89 11.26 -2.86 -2.43
CA ASN A 89 9.90 -3.42 -2.50
C ASN A 89 9.65 -4.13 -3.83
N LEU A 90 10.12 -3.62 -4.97
CA LEU A 90 10.03 -4.31 -6.26
C LEU A 90 10.77 -5.65 -6.23
N LYS A 91 12.02 -5.68 -5.74
CA LYS A 91 12.81 -6.91 -5.62
C LYS A 91 12.10 -7.93 -4.71
N GLU A 92 11.63 -7.48 -3.55
CA GLU A 92 10.95 -8.35 -2.59
C GLU A 92 9.61 -8.87 -3.14
N LEU A 93 8.86 -8.02 -3.84
CA LEU A 93 7.59 -8.42 -4.45
C LEU A 93 7.80 -9.46 -5.57
N LYS A 94 8.82 -9.29 -6.41
CA LYS A 94 9.22 -10.30 -7.41
C LYS A 94 9.54 -11.63 -6.74
N ARG A 95 10.31 -11.60 -5.65
CA ARG A 95 10.71 -12.79 -4.88
C ARG A 95 9.52 -13.50 -4.24
N ARG A 96 8.59 -12.76 -3.62
CA ARG A 96 7.43 -13.32 -2.91
C ARG A 96 6.32 -13.80 -3.83
N CYS A 97 6.19 -13.24 -5.03
CA CYS A 97 5.04 -13.51 -5.88
C CYS A 97 5.42 -13.62 -7.36
N LYS A 98 5.39 -14.85 -7.89
CA LYS A 98 5.59 -15.13 -9.33
C LYS A 98 4.65 -14.29 -10.22
N GLY A 99 3.40 -14.09 -9.79
CA GLY A 99 2.41 -13.31 -10.55
C GLY A 99 2.76 -11.83 -10.67
N CYS A 100 3.20 -11.21 -9.57
CA CYS A 100 3.71 -9.83 -9.63
C CYS A 100 5.05 -9.78 -10.36
N GLY A 101 5.92 -10.78 -10.16
CA GLY A 101 7.21 -10.92 -10.83
C GLY A 101 7.10 -10.80 -12.35
N LYS A 102 6.22 -11.62 -12.94
CA LYS A 102 5.93 -11.59 -14.38
C LYS A 102 5.42 -10.23 -14.88
N ARG A 103 4.67 -9.47 -14.07
CA ARG A 103 4.18 -8.14 -14.46
C ARG A 103 5.30 -7.10 -14.42
N ILE A 104 6.19 -7.17 -13.43
CA ILE A 104 7.31 -6.25 -13.27
C ILE A 104 8.44 -6.53 -14.29
N GLU A 105 8.59 -7.76 -14.78
CA GLU A 105 9.57 -8.08 -15.84
C GLU A 105 9.14 -7.61 -17.22
N LYS A 106 7.84 -7.40 -17.42
CA LYS A 106 7.24 -6.96 -18.70
C LYS A 106 7.03 -5.44 -18.77
N SER A 107 7.33 -4.71 -17.70
CA SER A 107 7.04 -3.28 -17.53
C SER A 107 8.20 -2.38 -17.91
#